data_AF-A0A8J8BLJ7-F1
#
_entry.id   AF-A0A8J8BLJ7-F1
#
_cell.length_a   1.000
_cell.length_b   1.000
_cell.length_c   1.000
_cell.angle_alpha   90.00
_cell.angle_beta   90.00
_cell.angle_gamma   90.00
#
_symmetry.space_group_name_H-M   'P 1'
#
loop_
_entity.id
_entity.type
_entity.pdbx_description
1 polymer ?
#
loop_
_entity_poly.entity_id
_entity_poly.type
_entity_poly.pdbx_seq_one_letter_code
_entity_poly.pdbx_strand_id
1 'polypeptide(L)'
;MVLNSKGYVYTLLIATLSLITLSLLLFQSQVNSPSFQGSTNKMQVDEMSFFIESLKDDASRAIAISGQRSAAYAIDHVINTNESFRYYTMNNCTSFNYTGDGIQAVLTELIICGNLTNTQYPAEDIDSFMANNTIISWQSKINGQTTSFNSYNVTISLRNMDMALIDSWHFLILSEFDIDVCDRDCTNRYVGQRIPITSVVDITTLEDPLYHTKSEGKLVSTLRTFTPCEKKQFLNGSIFDDRIEDGCYISSDDENYNGPSFFDRLENSIVFDRQRFYFDKYGLYQKLGYYPANISLESLINLALLDEYGVESNPNASQVDSYYWHGRLETIGQNCYVDGMEQHPDFRIDMYHAIKYKVQGLNCHVVFTNTSANPNDFRFDPDNLRVPPNTTITFIDQTGSSRVLYESEYFTTGQVLPANGRITQTYDLTSPTGQNYFVYDNVTSEEINILVEHI
;
A
#
# COMPACT_ATOMS: atom_id res chain seq x y z
N MET A 1 53.59 17.12 85.03
CA MET A 1 52.53 18.08 84.64
C MET A 1 51.23 17.28 84.60
N VAL A 2 50.44 17.32 85.67
CA VAL A 2 49.19 16.55 85.76
C VAL A 2 48.14 17.30 84.95
N LEU A 3 47.92 16.85 83.71
CA LEU A 3 46.83 17.37 82.87
C LEU A 3 45.50 17.00 83.54
N ASN A 4 44.72 18.03 83.86
CA ASN A 4 43.39 17.90 84.46
C ASN A 4 42.50 17.08 83.51
N SER A 5 42.19 15.83 83.88
CA SER A 5 41.63 14.79 82.99
C SER A 5 40.27 15.15 82.38
N LYS A 6 39.57 16.14 82.95
CA LYS A 6 38.31 16.66 82.42
C LYS A 6 38.52 17.64 81.26
N GLY A 7 39.61 18.41 81.26
CA GLY A 7 39.87 19.44 80.25
C GLY A 7 40.14 18.87 78.85
N TYR A 8 40.87 17.75 78.76
CA TYR A 8 41.19 17.11 77.48
C TYR A 8 39.94 16.62 76.73
N VAL A 9 38.94 16.10 77.45
CA VAL A 9 37.68 15.63 76.86
C VAL A 9 36.90 16.78 76.24
N TYR A 10 36.83 17.93 76.92
CA TYR A 10 36.17 19.12 76.36
C TYR A 10 36.93 19.69 75.16
N THR A 11 38.26 19.73 75.19
CA THR A 11 39.07 20.17 74.04
C THR A 11 38.90 19.23 72.84
N LEU A 12 38.87 17.92 73.06
CA LEU A 12 38.63 16.93 72.00
C LEU A 12 37.22 17.07 71.40
N LEU A 13 36.20 17.26 72.25
CA LEU A 13 34.82 17.51 71.83
C LEU A 13 34.70 18.80 71.02
N ILE A 14 35.31 19.89 71.48
CA ILE A 14 35.32 21.16 70.74
C ILE A 14 36.07 21.02 69.42
N ALA A 15 37.20 20.31 69.40
CA ALA A 15 37.96 20.07 68.18
C ALA A 15 37.17 19.23 67.17
N THR A 16 36.50 18.17 67.62
CA THR A 16 35.65 17.33 66.74
C THR A 16 34.42 18.08 66.24
N LEU A 17 33.73 18.83 67.10
CA LEU A 17 32.63 19.71 66.69
C LEU A 17 33.10 20.75 65.67
N SER A 18 34.26 21.39 65.91
CA SER A 18 34.83 22.37 64.99
C SER A 18 35.15 21.73 63.64
N LEU A 19 35.64 20.49 63.63
CA LEU A 19 35.99 19.76 62.41
C LEU A 19 34.76 19.31 61.62
N ILE A 20 33.69 18.88 62.31
CA ILE A 20 32.38 18.59 61.70
C ILE A 20 31.79 19.87 61.11
N THR A 21 31.84 20.99 61.85
CA THR A 21 31.32 22.28 61.40
C THR A 21 32.09 22.78 60.18
N LEU A 22 33.42 22.66 60.18
CA LEU A 22 34.27 23.01 59.05
C LEU A 22 33.98 22.14 57.83
N SER A 23 33.77 20.83 58.02
CA SER A 23 33.36 19.92 56.96
C SER A 23 32.04 20.32 56.33
N LEU A 24 31.03 20.66 57.15
CA LEU A 24 29.73 21.15 56.68
C LEU A 24 29.85 22.46 55.89
N LEU A 25 30.67 23.40 56.36
CA LEU A 25 30.91 24.67 55.67
C LEU A 25 31.61 24.47 54.32
N LEU A 26 32.62 23.59 54.27
CA LEU A 26 33.32 23.26 53.02
C LEU A 26 32.40 22.54 52.04
N PHE A 27 31.59 21.59 52.51
CA PHE A 27 30.59 20.92 51.71
C PHE A 27 29.58 21.92 51.15
N GLN A 28 29.04 22.80 51.99
CA GLN A 28 28.10 23.83 51.55
C GLN A 28 28.73 24.80 50.54
N SER A 29 30.01 25.17 50.73
CA SER A 29 30.74 25.99 49.76
C SER A 29 30.96 25.30 48.42
N GLN A 30 31.15 23.98 48.40
CA GLN A 30 31.31 23.22 47.16
C GLN A 30 29.98 23.00 46.44
N VAL A 31 28.91 22.67 47.16
CA VAL A 31 27.56 22.50 46.59
C VAL A 31 27.01 23.82 46.05
N ASN A 32 27.33 24.94 46.71
CA ASN A 32 26.96 26.28 46.23
C ASN A 32 27.93 26.84 45.18
N SER A 33 28.93 26.06 44.75
CA SER A 33 29.84 26.52 43.70
C SER A 33 29.11 26.67 42.37
N PRO A 34 29.42 27.70 41.56
CA PRO A 34 28.83 27.88 40.23
C PRO A 34 29.03 26.67 39.31
N SER A 35 30.11 25.90 39.51
CA SER A 35 30.37 24.66 38.77
C SER A 35 29.37 23.55 39.09
N PHE A 36 28.96 23.41 40.36
CA PHE A 36 27.97 22.41 40.75
C PHE A 36 26.58 22.79 40.25
N GLN A 37 26.17 24.07 40.39
CA GLN A 37 24.93 24.59 39.82
C GLN A 37 24.89 24.49 38.29
N GLY A 38 26.01 24.74 37.62
CA GLY A 38 26.14 24.53 36.17
C GLY A 38 25.97 23.06 35.76
N SER A 39 26.43 22.13 36.61
CA SER A 39 26.30 20.68 36.38
C SER A 39 24.87 20.21 36.62
N THR A 40 24.18 20.71 37.65
CA THR A 40 22.76 20.38 37.91
C THR A 40 21.84 20.93 36.82
N ASN A 41 22.08 22.16 36.36
CA ASN A 41 21.29 22.74 35.27
C ASN A 41 21.51 21.97 33.96
N LYS A 42 22.76 21.58 33.67
CA LYS A 42 23.06 20.73 32.51
C LYS A 42 22.35 19.38 32.60
N MET A 43 22.39 18.72 33.75
CA MET A 43 21.69 17.45 33.97
C MET A 43 20.18 17.57 33.73
N GLN A 44 19.55 18.63 34.23
CA GLN A 44 18.12 18.90 34.01
C GLN A 44 17.79 19.15 32.53
N VAL A 45 18.63 19.89 31.81
CA VAL A 45 18.47 20.13 30.37
C VAL A 45 18.62 18.82 29.59
N ASP A 46 19.60 17.99 29.94
CA ASP A 46 19.83 16.69 29.31
C ASP A 46 18.63 15.75 29.57
N GLU A 47 18.11 15.69 30.80
CA GLU A 47 16.90 14.94 31.16
C GLU A 47 15.67 15.39 30.37
N MET A 48 15.45 16.71 30.27
CA MET A 48 14.35 17.27 29.47
C MET A 48 14.52 16.91 27.99
N SER A 49 15.75 16.95 27.46
CA SER A 49 16.03 16.52 26.08
C SER A 49 15.67 15.05 25.86
N PHE A 50 16.06 14.14 26.76
CA PHE A 50 15.68 12.73 26.66
C PHE A 50 14.17 12.52 26.74
N PHE A 51 13.49 13.27 27.61
CA PHE A 51 12.04 13.24 27.70
C PHE A 51 11.37 13.67 26.38
N ILE A 52 11.87 14.73 25.74
CA ILE A 52 11.34 15.22 24.45
C ILE A 52 11.55 14.19 23.33
N GLU A 53 12.73 13.59 23.23
CA GLU A 53 12.97 12.54 22.23
C GLU A 53 12.08 11.32 22.48
N SER A 54 11.94 10.89 23.74
CA SER A 54 11.02 9.82 24.11
C SER A 54 9.57 10.15 23.77
N LEU A 55 9.15 11.41 23.93
CA LEU A 55 7.82 11.90 23.57
C LEU A 55 7.59 11.84 22.06
N LYS A 56 8.59 12.20 21.25
CA LYS A 56 8.52 12.10 19.77
C LYS A 56 8.39 10.64 19.31
N ASP A 57 9.19 9.75 19.89
CA ASP A 57 9.12 8.31 19.59
C ASP A 57 7.76 7.73 19.98
N ASP A 58 7.21 8.15 21.13
CA ASP A 58 5.89 7.72 21.57
C ASP A 58 4.76 8.27 20.72
N ALA A 59 4.87 9.53 20.27
CA ALA A 59 3.94 10.12 19.31
C ALA A 59 3.94 9.35 17.98
N SER A 60 5.12 8.99 17.45
CA SER A 60 5.22 8.19 16.22
C SER A 60 4.54 6.84 16.36
N ARG A 61 4.70 6.15 17.51
CA ARG A 61 4.00 4.90 17.82
C ARG A 61 2.49 5.09 17.99
N ALA A 62 2.07 6.14 18.67
CA ALA A 62 0.65 6.45 18.84
C ALA A 62 -0.03 6.67 17.48
N ILE A 63 0.61 7.43 16.59
CA ILE A 63 0.13 7.65 15.22
C ILE A 63 0.08 6.34 14.44
N ALA A 64 1.09 5.47 14.56
CA ALA A 64 1.10 4.16 13.88
C ALA A 64 -0.10 3.30 14.29
N ILE A 65 -0.31 3.18 15.61
CA ILE A 65 -1.40 2.37 16.19
C ILE A 65 -2.76 2.94 15.80
N SER A 66 -2.94 4.25 15.90
CA SER A 66 -4.16 4.93 15.47
C SER A 66 -4.40 4.75 13.98
N GLY A 67 -3.35 4.88 13.16
CA GLY A 67 -3.41 4.69 11.71
C GLY A 67 -3.83 3.28 11.32
N GLN A 68 -3.19 2.25 11.90
CA GLN A 68 -3.54 0.86 11.64
C GLN A 68 -4.98 0.54 12.05
N ARG A 69 -5.43 1.01 13.22
CA ARG A 69 -6.81 0.82 13.69
C ARG A 69 -7.82 1.56 12.83
N SER A 70 -7.49 2.78 12.39
CA SER A 70 -8.35 3.55 11.49
C SER A 70 -8.51 2.87 10.12
N ALA A 71 -7.44 2.29 9.59
CA ALA A 71 -7.48 1.53 8.34
C ALA A 71 -8.31 0.25 8.49
N ALA A 72 -8.14 -0.49 9.57
CA ALA A 72 -8.94 -1.68 9.87
C ALA A 72 -10.44 -1.34 9.99
N TYR A 73 -10.79 -0.26 10.68
CA TYR A 73 -12.17 0.21 10.74
C TYR A 73 -12.71 0.63 9.37
N ALA A 74 -11.92 1.38 8.58
CA ALA A 74 -12.36 1.82 7.26
C ALA A 74 -12.70 0.64 6.34
N ILE A 75 -11.89 -0.43 6.39
CA ILE A 75 -12.15 -1.67 5.66
C ILE A 75 -13.44 -2.33 6.14
N ASP A 76 -13.57 -2.52 7.46
CA ASP A 76 -14.76 -3.12 8.08
C ASP A 76 -16.04 -2.33 7.72
N HIS A 77 -15.98 -1.00 7.73
CA HIS A 77 -17.09 -0.15 7.32
C HIS A 77 -17.47 -0.37 5.86
N VAL A 78 -16.50 -0.34 4.93
CA VAL A 78 -16.78 -0.54 3.50
C VAL A 78 -17.35 -1.93 3.26
N ILE A 79 -16.87 -2.95 3.96
CA ILE A 79 -17.41 -4.32 3.89
C ILE A 79 -18.85 -4.34 4.41
N ASN A 80 -19.10 -3.87 5.63
CA ASN A 80 -20.41 -4.01 6.27
C ASN A 80 -21.50 -3.13 5.65
N THR A 81 -21.14 -1.98 5.06
CA THR A 81 -22.12 -1.02 4.50
C THR A 81 -22.18 -1.04 2.98
N ASN A 82 -21.14 -1.56 2.31
CA ASN A 82 -20.91 -1.41 0.86
C ASN A 82 -20.83 0.07 0.41
N GLU A 83 -20.58 1.00 1.32
CA GLU A 83 -20.43 2.42 1.02
C GLU A 83 -18.97 2.84 0.96
N SER A 84 -18.58 3.51 -0.13
CA SER A 84 -17.20 4.01 -0.30
C SER A 84 -16.99 5.37 0.36
N PHE A 85 -15.77 5.64 0.79
CA PHE A 85 -15.39 6.93 1.37
C PHE A 85 -15.00 8.02 0.37
N ARG A 86 -15.11 7.80 -0.95
CA ARG A 86 -14.54 8.67 -2.00
C ARG A 86 -14.83 10.17 -1.86
N TYR A 87 -16.02 10.54 -1.40
CA TYR A 87 -16.46 11.95 -1.29
C TYR A 87 -16.54 12.44 0.16
N TYR A 88 -15.90 11.73 1.08
CA TYR A 88 -15.89 12.12 2.48
C TYR A 88 -15.11 13.41 2.68
N THR A 89 -15.62 14.29 3.53
CA THR A 89 -14.89 15.47 4.01
C THR A 89 -14.89 15.44 5.52
N MET A 90 -13.71 15.59 6.12
CA MET A 90 -13.57 15.59 7.57
C MET A 90 -14.42 16.69 8.19
N ASN A 91 -15.17 16.35 9.23
CA ASN A 91 -15.86 17.32 10.04
C ASN A 91 -15.01 17.59 11.29
N ASN A 92 -14.70 18.87 11.51
CA ASN A 92 -13.70 19.30 12.48
C ASN A 92 -14.16 19.00 13.92
N CYS A 93 -13.70 17.88 14.47
CA CYS A 93 -13.92 17.51 15.87
C CYS A 93 -12.99 18.28 16.83
N THR A 94 -11.94 18.92 16.30
CA THR A 94 -10.99 19.77 17.04
C THR A 94 -10.80 21.11 16.32
N SER A 95 -9.92 21.97 16.83
CA SER A 95 -9.46 23.18 16.13
C SER A 95 -8.53 22.88 14.93
N PHE A 96 -8.14 21.62 14.73
CA PHE A 96 -7.42 21.18 13.55
C PHE A 96 -8.33 21.24 12.33
N ASN A 97 -7.85 21.86 11.25
CA ASN A 97 -8.59 21.96 10.00
C ASN A 97 -7.87 21.14 8.93
N TYR A 98 -8.46 20.01 8.54
CA TYR A 98 -7.97 19.18 7.45
C TYR A 98 -8.61 19.62 6.13
N THR A 99 -7.82 19.72 5.07
CA THR A 99 -8.31 20.17 3.75
C THR A 99 -8.38 19.07 2.71
N GLY A 100 -7.90 17.86 3.02
CA GLY A 100 -8.07 16.71 2.15
C GLY A 100 -9.48 16.13 2.21
N ASP A 101 -9.80 15.27 1.25
CA ASP A 101 -11.07 14.58 1.10
C ASP A 101 -10.88 13.05 1.08
N GLY A 102 -11.97 12.34 0.80
CA GLY A 102 -12.05 10.90 0.61
C GLY A 102 -11.49 10.07 1.78
N ILE A 103 -10.79 8.98 1.45
CA ILE A 103 -10.28 8.05 2.46
C ILE A 103 -9.24 8.69 3.40
N GLN A 104 -8.39 9.60 2.91
CA GLN A 104 -7.39 10.26 3.77
C GLN A 104 -8.07 11.14 4.83
N ALA A 105 -9.19 11.79 4.49
CA ALA A 105 -9.98 12.57 5.45
C ALA A 105 -10.62 11.67 6.53
N VAL A 106 -11.15 10.51 6.15
CA VAL A 106 -11.70 9.51 7.08
C VAL A 106 -10.66 9.02 8.06
N LEU A 107 -9.50 8.57 7.54
CA LEU A 107 -8.42 8.07 8.39
C LEU A 107 -7.91 9.16 9.33
N THR A 108 -7.78 10.40 8.84
CA THR A 108 -7.36 11.55 9.66
C THR A 108 -8.35 11.84 10.79
N GLU A 109 -9.66 11.87 10.49
CA GLU A 109 -10.69 12.08 11.52
C GLU A 109 -10.67 10.95 12.56
N LEU A 110 -10.55 9.69 12.14
CA LEU A 110 -10.44 8.55 13.05
C LEU A 110 -9.18 8.64 13.92
N ILE A 111 -8.01 8.89 13.34
CA ILE A 111 -6.74 8.99 14.08
C ILE A 111 -6.81 10.05 15.18
N ILE A 112 -7.44 11.20 14.89
CA ILE A 112 -7.52 12.32 15.81
C ILE A 112 -8.66 12.14 16.81
N CYS A 113 -9.87 11.92 16.31
CA CYS A 113 -11.13 11.99 17.05
C CYS A 113 -11.57 10.62 17.58
N GLY A 114 -11.26 9.55 16.85
CA GLY A 114 -11.77 8.20 17.10
C GLY A 114 -13.25 8.04 16.78
N ASN A 115 -13.83 8.92 15.94
CA ASN A 115 -15.21 8.83 15.48
C ASN A 115 -15.35 9.54 14.12
N LEU A 116 -16.37 9.16 13.34
CA LEU A 116 -16.81 9.86 12.14
C LEU A 116 -18.04 10.69 12.50
N THR A 117 -17.89 12.00 12.50
CA THR A 117 -18.94 12.93 12.97
C THR A 117 -19.92 13.33 11.88
N ASN A 118 -19.70 12.89 10.64
CA ASN A 118 -20.63 13.07 9.54
C ASN A 118 -21.82 12.09 9.67
N THR A 119 -23.04 12.62 9.70
CA THR A 119 -24.29 11.83 9.80
C THR A 119 -24.55 10.91 8.61
N GLN A 120 -23.82 11.08 7.51
CA GLN A 120 -23.92 10.24 6.32
C GLN A 120 -23.41 8.81 6.57
N TYR A 121 -22.50 8.62 7.51
CA TYR A 121 -21.86 7.32 7.79
C TYR A 121 -21.98 6.99 9.28
N PRO A 122 -23.17 6.59 9.78
CA PRO A 122 -23.33 6.25 11.18
C PRO A 122 -22.40 5.11 11.57
N ALA A 123 -21.60 5.41 12.58
CA ALA A 123 -20.55 4.59 13.13
C ALA A 123 -21.07 3.51 14.07
N GLU A 124 -21.59 2.41 13.54
CA GLU A 124 -21.72 1.21 14.36
C GLU A 124 -20.30 0.68 14.67
N ASP A 125 -20.07 0.28 15.92
CA ASP A 125 -18.86 -0.38 16.41
C ASP A 125 -17.50 0.35 16.29
N ILE A 126 -17.45 1.64 15.91
CA ILE A 126 -16.19 2.43 15.91
C ILE A 126 -15.43 2.31 17.23
N ASP A 127 -16.15 2.35 18.35
CA ASP A 127 -15.55 2.28 19.68
C ASP A 127 -14.73 1.00 19.87
N SER A 128 -15.13 -0.12 19.26
CA SER A 128 -14.39 -1.38 19.36
C SER A 128 -13.01 -1.30 18.70
N PHE A 129 -12.88 -0.49 17.64
CA PHE A 129 -11.63 -0.29 16.91
C PHE A 129 -10.79 0.85 17.50
N MET A 130 -11.42 1.98 17.87
CA MET A 130 -10.72 3.24 18.13
C MET A 130 -10.63 3.63 19.60
N ALA A 131 -11.42 3.01 20.50
CA ALA A 131 -11.47 3.43 21.90
C ALA A 131 -10.07 3.49 22.54
N ASN A 132 -9.72 4.64 23.10
CA ASN A 132 -8.43 4.92 23.74
C ASN A 132 -7.18 4.82 22.84
N ASN A 133 -7.34 4.78 21.52
CA ASN A 133 -6.27 4.65 20.54
C ASN A 133 -6.29 5.80 19.53
N THR A 134 -6.45 7.03 20.04
CA THR A 134 -6.44 8.27 19.24
C THR A 134 -5.33 9.20 19.71
N ILE A 135 -4.94 10.17 18.87
CA ILE A 135 -3.96 11.19 19.23
C ILE A 135 -4.44 12.00 20.45
N ILE A 136 -5.73 12.35 20.52
CA ILE A 136 -6.30 13.07 21.66
C ILE A 136 -6.21 12.23 22.94
N SER A 137 -6.51 10.93 22.87
CA SER A 137 -6.39 10.02 24.02
C SER A 137 -4.93 9.92 24.48
N TRP A 138 -3.99 9.81 23.54
CA TRP A 138 -2.55 9.80 23.82
C TRP A 138 -2.10 11.10 24.50
N GLN A 139 -2.46 12.28 23.97
CA GLN A 139 -2.15 13.57 24.58
C GLN A 139 -2.70 13.67 26.00
N SER A 140 -3.94 13.23 26.22
CA SER A 140 -4.55 13.20 27.55
C SER A 140 -3.81 12.28 28.52
N LYS A 141 -3.31 11.12 28.05
CA LYS A 141 -2.52 10.19 28.88
C LYS A 141 -1.16 10.80 29.25
N ILE A 142 -0.47 11.44 28.30
CA ILE A 142 0.80 12.13 28.58
C ILE A 142 0.59 13.22 29.63
N ASN A 143 -0.40 14.10 29.44
CA ASN A 143 -0.71 15.17 30.39
C ASN A 143 -1.11 14.63 31.77
N GLY A 144 -1.87 13.53 31.82
CA GLY A 144 -2.23 12.87 33.08
C GLY A 144 -1.03 12.28 33.82
N GLN A 145 -0.07 11.69 33.10
CA GLN A 145 1.14 11.12 33.69
C GLN A 145 2.10 12.22 34.18
N THR A 146 2.34 13.26 33.38
CA THR A 146 3.26 14.34 33.76
C THR A 146 2.76 15.15 34.95
N THR A 147 1.45 15.37 35.06
CA THR A 147 0.83 16.00 36.24
C THR A 147 0.91 15.10 37.48
N SER A 148 0.75 13.78 37.33
CA SER A 148 0.82 12.83 38.45
C SER A 148 2.22 12.74 39.06
N PHE A 149 3.27 12.82 38.23
CA PHE A 149 4.66 12.82 38.71
C PHE A 149 5.20 14.21 39.08
N ASN A 150 4.43 15.28 38.79
CA ASN A 150 4.79 16.67 39.05
C ASN A 150 6.19 17.06 38.50
N SER A 151 6.57 16.43 37.39
CA SER A 151 7.91 16.57 36.81
C SER A 151 7.95 17.66 35.73
N TYR A 152 6.95 17.67 34.83
CA TYR A 152 6.91 18.53 33.67
C TYR A 152 5.49 19.05 33.40
N ASN A 153 5.39 20.28 32.91
CA ASN A 153 4.19 20.77 32.26
C ASN A 153 4.37 20.63 30.75
N VAL A 154 3.44 19.93 30.10
CA VAL A 154 3.54 19.54 28.70
C VAL A 154 2.30 20.02 27.96
N THR A 155 2.52 20.76 26.88
CA THR A 155 1.47 21.17 25.94
C THR A 155 1.86 20.64 24.56
N ILE A 156 0.98 19.85 23.97
CA ILE A 156 1.17 19.25 22.65
C ILE A 156 -0.03 19.66 21.80
N SER A 157 0.21 20.19 20.61
CA SER A 157 -0.86 20.50 19.67
C SER A 157 -0.51 20.02 18.27
N LEU A 158 -1.48 19.38 17.61
CA LEU A 158 -1.36 18.92 16.23
C LEU A 158 -1.61 20.10 15.29
N ARG A 159 -0.67 20.33 14.37
CA ARG A 159 -0.66 21.45 13.44
C ARG A 159 -1.07 21.06 12.04
N ASN A 160 -0.44 20.00 11.52
CA ASN A 160 -0.70 19.45 10.20
C ASN A 160 -0.70 17.92 10.28
N MET A 161 -1.41 17.26 9.38
CA MET A 161 -1.31 15.83 9.14
C MET A 161 -1.49 15.60 7.65
N ASP A 162 -0.52 14.95 7.02
CA ASP A 162 -0.59 14.50 5.63
C ASP A 162 -0.47 12.97 5.60
N MET A 163 -1.10 12.33 4.62
CA MET A 163 -1.04 10.89 4.45
C MET A 163 -0.87 10.53 2.99
N ALA A 164 0.03 9.60 2.67
CA ALA A 164 0.17 9.06 1.32
C ALA A 164 0.71 7.64 1.35
N LEU A 165 0.42 6.87 0.30
CA LEU A 165 1.07 5.58 0.07
C LEU A 165 2.54 5.80 -0.32
N ILE A 166 3.44 5.06 0.32
CA ILE A 166 4.88 5.07 -0.01
C ILE A 166 5.26 3.86 -0.86
N ASP A 167 4.56 2.74 -0.71
CA ASP A 167 4.64 1.60 -1.60
C ASP A 167 3.30 0.85 -1.61
N SER A 168 3.23 -0.31 -2.25
CA SER A 168 2.02 -1.14 -2.34
C SER A 168 1.53 -1.66 -0.98
N TRP A 169 2.38 -1.68 0.05
CA TRP A 169 2.15 -2.37 1.33
C TRP A 169 2.16 -1.42 2.53
N HIS A 170 2.52 -0.16 2.32
CA HIS A 170 2.66 0.82 3.38
C HIS A 170 2.13 2.18 2.97
N PHE A 171 1.43 2.82 3.90
CA PHE A 171 1.17 4.25 3.86
C PHE A 171 1.91 4.96 4.99
N LEU A 172 2.28 6.20 4.71
CA LEU A 172 3.00 7.08 5.60
C LEU A 172 2.05 8.16 6.10
N ILE A 173 2.10 8.43 7.39
CA ILE A 173 1.45 9.55 8.06
C ILE A 173 2.56 10.52 8.49
N LEU A 174 2.50 11.75 7.98
CA LEU A 174 3.37 12.85 8.40
C LEU A 174 2.54 13.83 9.23
N SER A 175 2.79 13.86 10.53
CA SER A 175 2.16 14.82 11.45
C SER A 175 3.14 15.92 11.84
N GLU A 176 2.67 17.15 11.96
CA GLU A 176 3.44 18.26 12.53
C GLU A 176 2.88 18.62 13.89
N PHE A 177 3.73 18.69 14.91
CA PHE A 177 3.33 19.08 16.27
C PHE A 177 4.05 20.35 16.74
N ASP A 178 3.31 21.19 17.47
CA ASP A 178 3.92 22.17 18.36
C ASP A 178 4.00 21.54 19.77
N ILE A 179 5.22 21.42 20.30
CA ILE A 179 5.53 20.80 21.60
C ILE A 179 6.16 21.86 22.50
N ASP A 180 5.54 22.11 23.64
CA ASP A 180 6.02 23.00 24.68
C ASP A 180 6.12 22.24 25.99
N VAL A 181 7.35 22.08 26.48
CA VAL A 181 7.66 21.36 27.71
C VAL A 181 8.41 22.30 28.61
N CYS A 182 7.91 22.50 29.83
CA CYS A 182 8.66 23.18 30.87
C CYS A 182 8.78 22.28 32.10
N ASP A 183 9.85 22.45 32.88
CA ASP A 183 9.94 21.83 34.21
C ASP A 183 8.86 22.40 35.15
N ARG A 184 8.74 21.83 36.35
CA ARG A 184 7.69 22.23 37.33
C ARG A 184 7.57 23.74 37.55
N ASP A 185 8.70 24.44 37.61
CA ASP A 185 8.76 25.88 37.89
C ASP A 185 8.91 26.73 36.60
N CYS A 186 8.85 26.07 35.43
CA CYS A 186 9.20 26.58 34.11
C CYS A 186 10.53 27.34 34.05
N THR A 187 11.53 26.94 34.86
CA THR A 187 12.89 27.49 34.82
C THR A 187 13.64 27.04 33.57
N ASN A 188 13.46 25.78 33.18
CA ASN A 188 13.89 25.24 31.90
C ASN A 188 12.66 25.00 31.02
N ARG A 189 12.76 25.40 29.75
CA ARG A 189 11.67 25.26 28.79
C ARG A 189 12.20 24.90 27.42
N TYR A 190 11.55 23.94 26.80
CA TYR A 190 11.68 23.60 25.41
C TYR A 190 10.43 24.04 24.66
N VAL A 191 10.63 24.74 23.55
CA VAL A 191 9.56 25.10 22.62
C VAL A 191 9.98 24.65 21.23
N GLY A 192 9.33 23.61 20.73
CA GLY A 192 9.46 23.18 19.35
C GLY A 192 8.20 23.48 18.58
N GLN A 193 8.35 24.07 17.40
CA GLN A 193 7.24 24.39 16.51
C GLN A 193 7.37 23.60 15.23
N ARG A 194 6.24 23.10 14.71
CA ARG A 194 6.17 22.30 13.48
C ARG A 194 7.18 21.15 13.45
N ILE A 195 7.31 20.43 14.57
CA ILE A 195 8.16 19.24 14.63
C ILE A 195 7.52 18.16 13.75
N PRO A 196 8.16 17.72 12.67
CA PRO A 196 7.64 16.65 11.84
C PRO A 196 7.83 15.32 12.56
N ILE A 197 6.77 14.53 12.64
CA ILE A 197 6.74 13.17 13.16
C ILE A 197 6.15 12.28 12.09
N THR A 198 6.98 11.37 11.58
CA THR A 198 6.59 10.39 10.57
C THR A 198 6.22 9.07 11.23
N SER A 199 5.23 8.40 10.64
CA SER A 199 4.81 7.07 11.06
C SER A 199 4.41 6.25 9.84
N VAL A 200 4.92 5.02 9.73
CA VAL A 200 4.63 4.11 8.63
C VAL A 200 3.65 3.05 9.13
N VAL A 201 2.58 2.83 8.38
CA VAL A 201 1.56 1.84 8.67
C VAL A 201 1.60 0.75 7.61
N ASP A 202 1.71 -0.49 8.08
CA ASP A 202 1.69 -1.71 7.26
C ASP A 202 0.25 -2.18 7.06
N ILE A 203 -0.12 -2.49 5.81
CA ILE A 203 -1.46 -2.97 5.44
C ILE A 203 -1.49 -4.46 5.11
N THR A 204 -0.38 -5.18 5.15
CA THR A 204 -0.27 -6.56 4.61
C THR A 204 -1.21 -7.57 5.27
N THR A 205 -1.60 -7.33 6.52
CA THR A 205 -2.54 -8.18 7.27
C THR A 205 -3.99 -7.73 7.19
N LEU A 206 -4.27 -6.63 6.48
CA LEU A 206 -5.60 -6.08 6.34
C LEU A 206 -6.34 -6.73 5.18
N GLU A 207 -7.66 -6.83 5.29
CA GLU A 207 -8.54 -7.40 4.27
C GLU A 207 -8.74 -6.46 3.09
N ASP A 208 -8.91 -7.00 1.88
CA ASP A 208 -9.27 -6.18 0.71
C ASP A 208 -10.78 -5.98 0.58
N PRO A 209 -11.30 -4.76 0.79
CA PRO A 209 -12.73 -4.48 0.66
C PRO A 209 -13.24 -4.56 -0.79
N LEU A 210 -12.36 -4.53 -1.80
CA LEU A 210 -12.78 -4.51 -3.19
C LEU A 210 -13.54 -5.79 -3.58
N TYR A 211 -13.09 -6.95 -3.13
CA TYR A 211 -13.74 -8.23 -3.46
C TYR A 211 -15.15 -8.32 -2.88
N HIS A 212 -15.33 -7.83 -1.66
CA HIS A 212 -16.64 -7.77 -1.03
C HIS A 212 -17.59 -6.86 -1.82
N THR A 213 -17.14 -5.63 -2.11
CA THR A 213 -17.96 -4.65 -2.83
C THR A 213 -18.30 -5.07 -4.25
N LYS A 214 -17.36 -5.69 -4.99
CA LYS A 214 -17.58 -6.15 -6.37
C LYS A 214 -18.37 -7.44 -6.50
N SER A 215 -18.44 -8.24 -5.44
CA SER A 215 -19.31 -9.42 -5.37
C SER A 215 -20.70 -9.13 -4.80
N GLU A 216 -21.04 -7.86 -4.56
CA GLU A 216 -22.30 -7.44 -3.90
C GLU A 216 -22.47 -8.11 -2.52
N GLY A 217 -21.35 -8.30 -1.81
CA GLY A 217 -21.29 -8.93 -0.49
C GLY A 217 -21.47 -10.44 -0.48
N LYS A 218 -21.54 -11.09 -1.66
CA LYS A 218 -21.64 -12.55 -1.75
C LYS A 218 -20.37 -13.26 -1.33
N LEU A 219 -19.20 -12.71 -1.67
CA LEU A 219 -17.95 -13.15 -1.07
C LEU A 219 -17.93 -12.59 0.37
N VAL A 220 -18.41 -13.43 1.29
CA VAL A 220 -18.28 -13.17 2.73
C VAL A 220 -16.78 -13.16 3.05
N SER A 221 -16.37 -12.25 3.93
CA SER A 221 -15.04 -11.76 4.30
C SER A 221 -13.92 -12.77 4.66
N THR A 222 -13.95 -13.97 4.11
CA THR A 222 -12.92 -14.98 4.34
C THR A 222 -11.76 -14.79 3.38
N LEU A 223 -10.71 -14.18 3.95
CA LEU A 223 -9.28 -14.53 3.78
C LEU A 223 -8.46 -13.84 2.69
N ARG A 224 -8.98 -12.87 1.93
CA ARG A 224 -8.10 -12.10 1.06
C ARG A 224 -7.48 -10.90 1.78
N THR A 225 -6.33 -11.13 2.38
CA THR A 225 -5.50 -10.07 2.96
C THR A 225 -4.51 -9.54 1.93
N PHE A 226 -3.99 -8.32 2.12
CA PHE A 226 -2.93 -7.72 1.27
C PHE A 226 -1.56 -8.40 1.42
N THR A 227 -1.53 -9.73 1.33
CA THR A 227 -0.31 -10.53 1.43
C THR A 227 0.47 -10.46 0.11
N PRO A 228 1.76 -10.05 0.13
CA PRO A 228 2.57 -9.95 -1.07
C PRO A 228 2.94 -11.33 -1.63
N CYS A 229 2.84 -11.51 -2.94
CA CYS A 229 3.38 -12.68 -3.63
C CYS A 229 4.91 -12.66 -3.63
N GLU A 230 5.52 -13.85 -3.60
CA GLU A 230 6.96 -13.97 -3.83
C GLU A 230 7.29 -13.45 -5.26
N LYS A 231 8.28 -12.54 -5.36
CA LYS A 231 8.74 -12.04 -6.65
C LYS A 231 9.39 -13.17 -7.45
N LYS A 232 8.90 -13.41 -8.66
CA LYS A 232 9.46 -14.37 -9.61
C LYS A 232 9.89 -13.62 -10.88
N GLN A 233 10.95 -14.10 -11.51
CA GLN A 233 11.47 -13.53 -12.75
C GLN A 233 10.51 -13.76 -13.93
N PHE A 234 9.79 -14.87 -13.92
CA PHE A 234 8.79 -15.28 -14.89
C PHE A 234 7.68 -16.03 -14.17
N LEU A 235 6.49 -16.07 -14.76
CA LEU A 235 5.36 -16.87 -14.27
C LEU A 235 5.04 -17.98 -15.27
N ASN A 236 4.76 -19.17 -14.78
CA ASN A 236 4.29 -20.32 -15.56
C ASN A 236 3.02 -20.88 -14.93
N GLY A 237 2.38 -21.86 -15.56
CA GLY A 237 1.08 -22.38 -15.09
C GLY A 237 1.06 -22.80 -13.62
N SER A 238 2.07 -23.55 -13.15
CA SER A 238 2.16 -23.96 -11.75
C SER A 238 2.28 -22.77 -10.79
N ILE A 239 3.04 -21.72 -11.14
CA ILE A 239 3.16 -20.52 -10.30
C ILE A 239 1.84 -19.72 -10.29
N PHE A 240 1.11 -19.72 -11.41
CA PHE A 240 -0.21 -19.09 -11.45
C PHE A 240 -1.22 -19.84 -10.58
N ASP A 241 -1.25 -21.17 -10.65
CA ASP A 241 -2.10 -22.00 -9.77
C ASP A 241 -1.81 -21.68 -8.30
N ASP A 242 -0.54 -21.70 -7.88
CA ASP A 242 -0.13 -21.38 -6.50
C ASP A 242 -0.62 -19.97 -6.09
N ARG A 243 -0.48 -18.96 -6.96
CA ARG A 243 -0.89 -17.58 -6.64
C ARG A 243 -2.39 -17.37 -6.58
N ILE A 244 -3.16 -18.12 -7.38
CA ILE A 244 -4.63 -18.08 -7.34
C ILE A 244 -5.14 -18.69 -6.05
N GLU A 245 -4.54 -19.81 -5.62
CA GLU A 245 -4.87 -20.48 -4.35
C GLU A 245 -4.43 -19.64 -3.13
N ASP A 246 -3.24 -19.08 -3.17
CA ASP A 246 -2.72 -18.23 -2.08
C ASP A 246 -3.48 -16.91 -1.94
N GLY A 247 -4.12 -16.44 -3.02
CA GLY A 247 -4.82 -15.16 -3.06
C GLY A 247 -3.90 -13.93 -2.89
N CYS A 248 -2.59 -14.10 -3.06
CA CYS A 248 -1.60 -13.04 -2.84
C CYS A 248 -1.68 -11.90 -3.87
N TYR A 249 -0.99 -10.80 -3.57
CA TYR A 249 -0.96 -9.58 -4.38
C TYR A 249 0.40 -9.35 -5.03
N ILE A 250 0.36 -8.85 -6.25
CA ILE A 250 1.51 -8.45 -7.05
C ILE A 250 1.57 -6.92 -7.02
N SER A 251 2.74 -6.38 -6.66
CA SER A 251 3.02 -4.95 -6.84
C SER A 251 3.34 -4.71 -8.32
N SER A 252 2.64 -3.78 -8.98
CA SER A 252 3.01 -3.36 -10.34
C SER A 252 4.34 -2.63 -10.30
N ASP A 253 5.32 -3.07 -11.08
CA ASP A 253 6.55 -2.32 -11.30
C ASP A 253 6.40 -1.27 -12.44
N ASP A 254 5.23 -1.19 -13.10
CA ASP A 254 4.99 -0.33 -14.28
C ASP A 254 4.26 0.96 -13.92
N GLU A 255 4.94 2.11 -14.09
CA GLU A 255 4.34 3.42 -13.85
C GLU A 255 3.08 3.66 -14.70
N ASN A 256 3.00 3.11 -15.92
CA ASN A 256 1.97 3.42 -16.92
C ASN A 256 0.65 2.69 -16.75
N TYR A 257 0.66 1.54 -16.08
CA TYR A 257 -0.51 0.68 -15.96
C TYR A 257 -0.49 0.06 -14.56
N ASN A 258 -1.32 0.65 -13.71
CA ASN A 258 -1.36 0.36 -12.30
C ASN A 258 -2.76 -0.14 -11.95
N GLY A 259 -2.81 -1.33 -11.36
CA GLY A 259 -3.98 -1.73 -10.57
C GLY A 259 -4.26 -0.74 -9.44
N PRO A 260 -5.49 -0.76 -8.89
CA PRO A 260 -5.91 0.15 -7.85
C PRO A 260 -5.02 -0.02 -6.60
N SER A 261 -4.63 1.10 -6.02
CA SER A 261 -3.89 1.12 -4.76
C SER A 261 -4.80 0.78 -3.57
N PHE A 262 -4.24 0.65 -2.37
CA PHE A 262 -5.02 0.44 -1.16
C PHE A 262 -6.10 1.52 -0.93
N PHE A 263 -5.76 2.79 -1.18
CA PHE A 263 -6.70 3.90 -1.05
C PHE A 263 -7.76 3.87 -2.15
N ASP A 264 -7.40 3.50 -3.39
CA ASP A 264 -8.39 3.33 -4.46
C ASP A 264 -9.42 2.23 -4.10
N ARG A 265 -8.95 1.11 -3.53
CA ARG A 265 -9.80 -0.02 -3.14
C ARG A 265 -10.79 0.35 -2.04
N LEU A 266 -10.36 1.12 -1.04
CA LEU A 266 -11.24 1.68 0.01
C LEU A 266 -12.26 2.69 -0.53
N GLU A 267 -11.95 3.32 -1.66
CA GLU A 267 -12.87 4.20 -2.37
C GLU A 267 -13.70 3.47 -3.44
N ASN A 268 -13.69 2.12 -3.44
CA ASN A 268 -14.37 1.26 -4.41
C ASN A 268 -13.99 1.58 -5.87
N SER A 269 -12.78 2.10 -6.08
CA SER A 269 -12.22 2.39 -7.39
C SER A 269 -11.39 1.20 -7.87
N ILE A 270 -11.73 0.73 -9.07
CA ILE A 270 -11.00 -0.33 -9.80
C ILE A 270 -9.91 0.22 -10.71
N VAL A 271 -9.87 1.54 -10.88
CA VAL A 271 -8.87 2.25 -11.66
C VAL A 271 -8.00 3.03 -10.69
N PHE A 272 -6.69 2.98 -10.91
CA PHE A 272 -5.74 3.81 -10.19
C PHE A 272 -6.01 5.30 -10.45
N ASP A 273 -6.44 6.06 -9.44
CA ASP A 273 -6.60 7.51 -9.55
C ASP A 273 -5.23 8.19 -9.48
N ARG A 274 -4.54 8.19 -10.64
CA ARG A 274 -3.23 8.80 -10.80
C ARG A 274 -3.23 10.30 -10.48
N GLN A 275 -4.37 11.00 -10.56
CA GLN A 275 -4.37 12.45 -10.29
C GLN A 275 -4.46 12.79 -8.81
N ARG A 276 -4.89 11.86 -7.96
CA ARG A 276 -5.05 12.13 -6.54
C ARG A 276 -3.89 11.56 -5.73
N PHE A 277 -3.83 10.23 -5.63
CA PHE A 277 -2.86 9.57 -4.75
C PHE A 277 -1.42 9.68 -5.23
N TYR A 278 -1.20 9.83 -6.54
CA TYR A 278 0.15 10.07 -7.06
C TYR A 278 0.66 11.46 -6.69
N PHE A 279 -0.15 12.53 -6.82
CA PHE A 279 0.34 13.86 -6.48
C PHE A 279 0.61 14.02 -4.98
N ASP A 280 -0.23 13.45 -4.13
CA ASP A 280 -0.01 13.43 -2.67
C ASP A 280 1.28 12.70 -2.32
N LYS A 281 1.49 11.54 -2.95
CA LYS A 281 2.73 10.78 -2.87
C LYS A 281 3.94 11.65 -3.23
N TYR A 282 3.98 12.27 -4.40
CA TYR A 282 5.12 13.12 -4.81
C TYR A 282 5.33 14.33 -3.92
N GLY A 283 4.24 14.97 -3.46
CA GLY A 283 4.30 16.08 -2.51
C GLY A 283 4.97 15.67 -1.20
N LEU A 284 4.62 14.50 -0.68
CA LEU A 284 5.21 13.95 0.54
C LEU A 284 6.67 13.51 0.34
N TYR A 285 6.96 12.88 -0.80
CA TYR A 285 8.33 12.52 -1.19
C TYR A 285 9.26 13.73 -1.28
N GLN A 286 8.79 14.83 -1.86
CA GLN A 286 9.56 16.06 -1.95
C GLN A 286 9.86 16.65 -0.56
N LYS A 287 8.90 16.59 0.37
CA LYS A 287 9.09 17.04 1.75
C LYS A 287 10.14 16.20 2.49
N LEU A 288 10.22 14.90 2.21
CA LEU A 288 11.04 13.95 2.97
C LEU A 288 12.34 13.53 2.27
N GLY A 289 12.52 13.84 0.98
CA GLY A 289 13.71 13.51 0.22
C GLY A 289 13.84 12.03 -0.17
N TYR A 290 12.73 11.30 -0.28
CA TYR A 290 12.72 9.89 -0.72
C TYR A 290 12.40 9.74 -2.22
N TYR A 291 12.70 8.56 -2.78
CA TYR A 291 12.31 8.20 -4.15
C TYR A 291 10.96 7.48 -4.18
N PRO A 292 10.09 7.78 -5.15
CA PRO A 292 8.77 7.17 -5.26
C PRO A 292 8.86 5.67 -5.60
N ALA A 293 8.25 4.81 -4.79
CA ALA A 293 8.03 3.40 -5.11
C ALA A 293 6.58 3.16 -5.58
N ASN A 294 6.30 2.09 -6.30
CA ASN A 294 4.95 1.84 -6.80
C ASN A 294 3.96 1.49 -5.68
N ILE A 295 2.72 1.96 -5.83
CA ILE A 295 1.66 1.90 -4.80
C ILE A 295 0.46 1.06 -5.23
N SER A 296 0.46 0.58 -6.46
CA SER A 296 -0.59 -0.24 -7.05
C SER A 296 -0.58 -1.65 -6.50
N LEU A 297 -1.75 -2.25 -6.42
CA LEU A 297 -1.94 -3.65 -6.04
C LEU A 297 -2.71 -4.34 -7.15
N GLU A 298 -2.25 -5.52 -7.55
CA GLU A 298 -2.90 -6.39 -8.52
C GLU A 298 -3.02 -7.79 -7.92
N SER A 299 -4.08 -8.50 -8.28
CA SER A 299 -4.32 -9.82 -7.73
C SER A 299 -5.00 -10.70 -8.77
N LEU A 300 -4.89 -12.02 -8.62
CA LEU A 300 -5.51 -12.97 -9.54
C LEU A 300 -6.89 -13.40 -9.03
N ILE A 301 -7.83 -13.56 -9.95
CA ILE A 301 -9.21 -13.97 -9.70
C ILE A 301 -9.30 -15.48 -9.75
N ASN A 302 -9.87 -16.08 -8.71
CA ASN A 302 -10.26 -17.48 -8.70
C ASN A 302 -11.73 -17.61 -9.14
N LEU A 303 -11.99 -18.02 -10.39
CA LEU A 303 -13.36 -18.14 -10.91
C LEU A 303 -14.16 -19.23 -10.20
N ALA A 304 -13.52 -20.34 -9.82
CA ALA A 304 -14.20 -21.41 -9.09
C ALA A 304 -14.71 -20.92 -7.73
N LEU A 305 -13.92 -20.07 -7.06
CA LEU A 305 -14.34 -19.40 -5.83
C LEU A 305 -15.51 -18.45 -6.07
N LEU A 306 -15.48 -17.65 -7.15
CA LEU A 306 -16.62 -16.78 -7.48
C LEU A 306 -17.91 -17.58 -7.69
N ASP A 307 -17.82 -18.67 -8.43
CA ASP A 307 -18.95 -19.56 -8.73
C ASP A 307 -19.50 -20.23 -7.46
N GLU A 308 -18.62 -20.67 -6.54
CA GLU A 308 -19.00 -21.26 -5.24
C GLU A 308 -19.89 -20.31 -4.43
N TYR A 309 -19.58 -19.01 -4.44
CA TYR A 309 -20.34 -17.98 -3.74
C TYR A 309 -21.47 -17.37 -4.59
N GLY A 310 -21.77 -17.93 -5.77
CA GLY A 310 -22.87 -17.48 -6.63
C GLY A 310 -22.67 -16.08 -7.22
N VAL A 311 -21.41 -15.66 -7.39
CA VAL A 311 -21.04 -14.46 -8.15
C VAL A 311 -20.98 -14.85 -9.63
N GLU A 312 -21.63 -14.08 -10.50
CA GLU A 312 -21.59 -14.34 -11.94
C GLU A 312 -20.16 -14.16 -12.45
N SER A 313 -19.57 -15.24 -12.95
CA SER A 313 -18.21 -15.23 -13.46
C SER A 313 -18.16 -14.95 -14.97
N ASN A 314 -17.17 -14.18 -15.40
CA ASN A 314 -16.87 -13.99 -16.82
C ASN A 314 -15.61 -14.77 -17.18
N PRO A 315 -15.73 -16.04 -17.64
CA PRO A 315 -14.58 -16.88 -17.94
C PRO A 315 -13.72 -16.39 -19.12
N ASN A 316 -14.22 -15.43 -19.89
CA ASN A 316 -13.51 -14.86 -21.03
C ASN A 316 -12.75 -13.57 -20.66
N ALA A 317 -12.93 -13.03 -19.46
CA ALA A 317 -12.19 -11.87 -18.99
C ALA A 317 -10.79 -12.26 -18.53
N SER A 318 -9.84 -11.32 -18.63
CA SER A 318 -8.56 -11.46 -17.95
C SER A 318 -8.81 -11.61 -16.45
N GLN A 319 -8.20 -12.62 -15.84
CA GLN A 319 -8.35 -12.93 -14.42
C GLN A 319 -7.38 -12.13 -13.55
N VAL A 320 -6.92 -10.97 -14.02
CA VAL A 320 -6.31 -9.93 -13.18
C VAL A 320 -7.44 -9.03 -12.65
N ASP A 321 -7.51 -8.87 -11.34
CA ASP A 321 -8.66 -8.31 -10.63
C ASP A 321 -9.17 -6.96 -11.16
N SER A 322 -8.29 -5.99 -11.34
CA SER A 322 -8.63 -4.67 -11.85
C SER A 322 -9.27 -4.72 -13.24
N TYR A 323 -8.79 -5.61 -14.11
CA TYR A 323 -9.34 -5.81 -15.46
C TYR A 323 -10.62 -6.63 -15.43
N TYR A 324 -10.65 -7.68 -14.62
CA TYR A 324 -11.80 -8.56 -14.44
C TYR A 324 -13.04 -7.76 -14.00
N TRP A 325 -12.91 -6.98 -12.91
CA TRP A 325 -14.02 -6.21 -12.35
C TRP A 325 -14.43 -5.00 -13.18
N HIS A 326 -13.55 -4.53 -14.07
CA HIS A 326 -13.86 -3.42 -14.96
C HIS A 326 -14.73 -3.84 -16.15
N GLY A 327 -14.87 -5.15 -16.40
CA GLY A 327 -15.68 -5.68 -17.49
C GLY A 327 -15.21 -5.22 -18.89
N ARG A 328 -14.04 -4.57 -18.97
CA ARG A 328 -13.42 -4.24 -20.24
C ARG A 328 -12.82 -5.51 -20.80
N LEU A 329 -13.60 -6.11 -21.66
CA LEU A 329 -13.14 -6.94 -22.75
C LEU A 329 -12.23 -6.08 -23.65
N GLU A 330 -10.98 -5.84 -23.26
CA GLU A 330 -10.00 -5.50 -24.28
C GLU A 330 -10.01 -6.68 -25.26
N THR A 331 -10.31 -6.39 -26.52
CA THR A 331 -10.44 -7.38 -27.60
C THR A 331 -9.15 -8.18 -27.82
N ILE A 332 -8.03 -7.69 -27.29
CA ILE A 332 -6.69 -8.22 -27.50
C ILE A 332 -6.29 -9.07 -26.28
N GLY A 333 -6.67 -10.35 -26.27
CA GLY A 333 -6.20 -11.30 -25.25
C GLY A 333 -7.24 -12.31 -24.72
N GLN A 334 -8.51 -12.22 -25.12
CA GLN A 334 -9.57 -13.15 -24.67
C GLN A 334 -9.32 -14.62 -24.99
N ASN A 335 -8.34 -14.88 -25.86
CA ASN A 335 -8.02 -16.19 -26.39
C ASN A 335 -6.68 -16.74 -25.90
N CYS A 336 -6.05 -16.10 -24.92
CA CYS A 336 -4.78 -16.57 -24.36
C CYS A 336 -5.01 -17.30 -23.03
N TYR A 337 -4.47 -18.52 -22.94
CA TYR A 337 -4.42 -19.33 -21.72
C TYR A 337 -2.95 -19.69 -21.41
N VAL A 338 -2.70 -20.15 -20.20
CA VAL A 338 -1.35 -20.52 -19.76
C VAL A 338 -1.27 -22.03 -19.63
N ASP A 339 -0.31 -22.64 -20.33
CA ASP A 339 -0.04 -24.07 -20.27
C ASP A 339 0.48 -24.48 -18.88
N GLY A 340 0.15 -25.70 -18.47
CA GLY A 340 0.61 -26.27 -17.20
C GLY A 340 -0.15 -25.78 -15.97
N MET A 341 -1.34 -25.19 -16.16
CA MET A 341 -2.30 -24.94 -15.08
C MET A 341 -3.15 -26.20 -14.88
N GLU A 342 -2.89 -26.93 -13.81
CA GLU A 342 -3.60 -28.16 -13.48
C GLU A 342 -4.87 -27.89 -12.69
N GLN A 343 -4.83 -26.88 -11.81
CA GLN A 343 -5.95 -26.54 -10.91
C GLN A 343 -6.90 -25.55 -11.56
N HIS A 344 -6.39 -24.60 -12.34
CA HIS A 344 -7.18 -23.55 -13.00
C HIS A 344 -6.98 -23.57 -14.53
N PRO A 345 -7.39 -24.65 -15.24
CA PRO A 345 -7.15 -24.79 -16.69
C PRO A 345 -7.88 -23.73 -17.54
N ASP A 346 -8.92 -23.10 -16.97
CA ASP A 346 -9.67 -22.02 -17.59
C ASP A 346 -9.13 -20.63 -17.29
N PHE A 347 -7.93 -20.53 -16.71
CA PHE A 347 -7.29 -19.23 -16.49
C PHE A 347 -7.08 -18.48 -17.81
N ARG A 348 -7.40 -17.19 -17.78
CA ARG A 348 -7.23 -16.26 -18.90
C ARG A 348 -6.44 -15.06 -18.43
N ILE A 349 -5.54 -14.59 -19.27
CA ILE A 349 -4.73 -13.41 -19.02
C ILE A 349 -4.67 -12.57 -20.29
N ASP A 350 -4.88 -11.27 -20.15
CA ASP A 350 -4.69 -10.36 -21.26
C ASP A 350 -3.20 -10.24 -21.63
N MET A 351 -2.96 -9.78 -22.85
CA MET A 351 -1.63 -9.75 -23.40
C MET A 351 -0.70 -8.78 -22.67
N TYR A 352 -1.25 -7.67 -22.17
CA TYR A 352 -0.47 -6.69 -21.43
C TYR A 352 0.10 -7.33 -20.15
N HIS A 353 -0.72 -8.00 -19.35
CA HIS A 353 -0.25 -8.70 -18.16
C HIS A 353 0.64 -9.90 -18.48
N ALA A 354 0.38 -10.61 -19.58
CA ALA A 354 1.23 -11.71 -20.02
C ALA A 354 2.68 -11.24 -20.31
N ILE A 355 2.82 -10.09 -20.98
CA ILE A 355 4.11 -9.44 -21.24
C ILE A 355 4.73 -8.93 -19.92
N LYS A 356 3.96 -8.19 -19.14
CA LYS A 356 4.38 -7.60 -17.84
C LYS A 356 4.95 -8.66 -16.90
N TYR A 357 4.28 -9.81 -16.79
CA TYR A 357 4.67 -10.90 -15.91
C TYR A 357 5.62 -11.91 -16.54
N LYS A 358 6.06 -11.66 -17.80
CA LYS A 358 6.95 -12.54 -18.56
C LYS A 358 6.45 -13.98 -18.53
N VAL A 359 5.18 -14.17 -18.90
CA VAL A 359 4.51 -15.47 -18.81
C VAL A 359 5.16 -16.48 -19.76
N GLN A 360 5.42 -17.68 -19.25
CA GLN A 360 5.91 -18.83 -20.01
C GLN A 360 4.79 -19.82 -20.28
N GLY A 361 4.84 -20.47 -21.44
CA GLY A 361 3.80 -21.41 -21.86
C GLY A 361 2.49 -20.70 -22.19
N LEU A 362 2.55 -19.43 -22.62
CA LEU A 362 1.37 -18.72 -23.08
C LEU A 362 0.89 -19.34 -24.38
N ASN A 363 -0.41 -19.60 -24.49
CA ASN A 363 -1.01 -20.25 -25.64
C ASN A 363 -2.22 -19.40 -26.09
N CYS A 364 -2.10 -18.78 -27.26
CA CYS A 364 -3.04 -17.79 -27.75
C CYS A 364 -3.75 -18.28 -29.00
N HIS A 365 -5.07 -18.13 -29.06
CA HIS A 365 -5.82 -18.37 -30.30
C HIS A 365 -6.02 -17.07 -31.07
N VAL A 366 -5.63 -17.09 -32.34
CA VAL A 366 -5.89 -16.02 -33.31
C VAL A 366 -6.96 -16.54 -34.25
N VAL A 367 -8.13 -15.91 -34.23
CA VAL A 367 -9.27 -16.39 -35.00
C VAL A 367 -9.35 -15.59 -36.30
N PHE A 368 -9.33 -16.29 -37.42
CA PHE A 368 -9.64 -15.72 -38.72
C PHE A 368 -11.14 -15.85 -38.96
N THR A 369 -11.83 -14.73 -38.97
CA THR A 369 -13.30 -14.67 -39.06
C THR A 369 -13.76 -13.63 -40.07
N ASN A 370 -15.05 -13.64 -40.32
CA ASN A 370 -15.74 -12.70 -41.18
C ASN A 370 -16.51 -11.70 -40.33
N THR A 371 -16.42 -10.41 -40.62
CA THR A 371 -17.17 -9.43 -39.82
C THR A 371 -18.67 -9.55 -40.11
N SER A 372 -19.49 -9.48 -39.07
CA SER A 372 -20.95 -9.61 -39.20
C SER A 372 -21.58 -8.53 -40.08
N ALA A 373 -20.85 -7.43 -40.34
CA ALA A 373 -21.30 -6.31 -41.15
C ALA A 373 -21.08 -6.50 -42.66
N ASN A 374 -20.08 -7.29 -43.07
CA ASN A 374 -19.79 -7.53 -44.49
C ASN A 374 -19.23 -8.94 -44.66
N PRO A 375 -19.96 -9.86 -45.32
CA PRO A 375 -19.52 -11.25 -45.49
C PRO A 375 -18.26 -11.42 -46.38
N ASN A 376 -17.69 -10.34 -46.89
CA ASN A 376 -16.43 -10.34 -47.64
C ASN A 376 -15.30 -9.64 -46.88
N ASP A 377 -15.55 -9.16 -45.65
CA ASP A 377 -14.57 -8.49 -44.80
C ASP A 377 -14.02 -9.53 -43.82
N PHE A 378 -12.93 -10.16 -44.24
CA PHE A 378 -12.22 -11.11 -43.41
C PHE A 378 -11.21 -10.37 -42.55
N ARG A 379 -10.98 -10.83 -41.33
CA ARG A 379 -9.91 -10.29 -40.50
C ARG A 379 -9.41 -11.33 -39.51
N PHE A 380 -8.20 -11.11 -39.04
CA PHE A 380 -7.74 -11.72 -37.82
C PHE A 380 -8.32 -10.98 -36.62
N ASP A 381 -8.66 -11.74 -35.59
CA ASP A 381 -9.06 -11.21 -34.29
C ASP A 381 -8.20 -11.90 -33.21
N PRO A 382 -7.25 -11.17 -32.59
CA PRO A 382 -6.85 -9.79 -32.90
C PRO A 382 -6.04 -9.66 -34.21
N ASP A 383 -6.01 -8.46 -34.80
CA ASP A 383 -5.27 -8.10 -36.03
C ASP A 383 -3.82 -7.62 -35.77
N ASN A 384 -3.46 -7.44 -34.50
CA ASN A 384 -2.10 -7.18 -34.05
C ASN A 384 -1.88 -7.87 -32.70
N LEU A 385 -0.77 -8.59 -32.57
CA LEU A 385 -0.45 -9.31 -31.35
C LEU A 385 1.01 -9.11 -30.97
N ARG A 386 1.24 -8.56 -29.78
CA ARG A 386 2.57 -8.59 -29.16
C ARG A 386 2.64 -9.76 -28.21
N VAL A 387 3.68 -10.57 -28.18
CA VAL A 387 3.74 -11.75 -27.30
C VAL A 387 5.09 -11.90 -26.61
N PRO A 388 5.15 -12.43 -25.37
CA PRO A 388 6.42 -12.80 -24.76
C PRO A 388 7.05 -14.01 -25.47
N PRO A 389 8.35 -14.28 -25.26
CA PRO A 389 9.01 -15.45 -25.84
C PRO A 389 8.43 -16.75 -25.27
N ASN A 390 8.55 -17.82 -26.05
CA ASN A 390 7.94 -19.14 -25.82
C ASN A 390 6.40 -19.10 -25.78
N THR A 391 5.80 -18.18 -26.54
CA THR A 391 4.36 -18.16 -26.77
C THR A 391 4.01 -19.07 -27.93
N THR A 392 2.97 -19.88 -27.76
CA THR A 392 2.36 -20.67 -28.81
C THR A 392 1.14 -19.95 -29.35
N ILE A 393 1.06 -19.74 -30.66
CA ILE A 393 -0.09 -19.14 -31.33
C ILE A 393 -0.76 -20.21 -32.17
N THR A 394 -2.06 -20.40 -31.94
CA THR A 394 -2.90 -21.25 -32.76
C THR A 394 -3.82 -20.40 -33.62
N PHE A 395 -3.57 -20.40 -34.92
CA PHE A 395 -4.43 -19.77 -35.91
C PHE A 395 -5.61 -20.69 -36.20
N ILE A 396 -6.83 -20.16 -36.12
CA ILE A 396 -8.08 -20.91 -36.31
C ILE A 396 -8.87 -20.26 -37.44
N ASP A 397 -9.19 -21.00 -38.49
CA ASP A 397 -10.13 -20.53 -39.51
C ASP A 397 -11.57 -20.79 -39.06
N GLN A 398 -12.42 -19.77 -39.05
CA GLN A 398 -13.86 -19.91 -38.81
C GLN A 398 -14.70 -19.54 -40.05
N THR A 399 -14.06 -19.27 -41.18
CA THR A 399 -14.75 -18.86 -42.42
C THR A 399 -15.28 -20.05 -43.21
N GLY A 400 -14.86 -21.28 -42.87
CA GLY A 400 -15.30 -22.52 -43.50
C GLY A 400 -14.63 -22.80 -44.85
N SER A 401 -13.52 -22.12 -45.17
CA SER A 401 -12.78 -22.28 -46.43
C SER A 401 -11.29 -22.40 -46.15
N SER A 402 -10.62 -23.37 -46.77
CA SER A 402 -9.17 -23.53 -46.61
C SER A 402 -8.41 -22.34 -47.18
N ARG A 403 -7.41 -21.86 -46.44
CA ARG A 403 -6.58 -20.70 -46.78
C ARG A 403 -5.11 -21.02 -46.65
N VAL A 404 -4.25 -20.11 -47.10
CA VAL A 404 -2.81 -20.23 -46.93
C VAL A 404 -2.31 -19.09 -46.06
N LEU A 405 -1.62 -19.45 -44.98
CA LEU A 405 -0.96 -18.54 -44.06
C LEU A 405 0.51 -18.38 -44.50
N TYR A 406 0.95 -17.15 -44.74
CA TYR A 406 2.31 -16.83 -45.15
C TYR A 406 3.02 -16.03 -44.07
N GLU A 407 4.29 -16.35 -43.79
CA GLU A 407 5.11 -15.70 -42.74
C GLU A 407 5.81 -14.41 -43.22
N SER A 408 5.63 -14.02 -44.49
CA SER A 408 6.15 -12.74 -45.01
C SER A 408 5.40 -12.27 -46.25
N GLU A 409 5.51 -10.96 -46.53
CA GLU A 409 5.00 -10.31 -47.76
C GLU A 409 5.56 -10.90 -49.04
N TYR A 410 6.67 -11.63 -48.97
CA TYR A 410 7.32 -12.22 -50.14
C TYR A 410 6.74 -13.59 -50.52
N PHE A 411 5.77 -14.10 -49.75
CA PHE A 411 4.98 -15.32 -50.06
C PHE A 411 5.82 -16.57 -50.37
N THR A 412 7.03 -16.69 -49.81
CA THR A 412 7.98 -17.74 -50.20
C THR A 412 7.63 -19.12 -49.64
N THR A 413 6.98 -19.16 -48.48
CA THR A 413 6.60 -20.38 -47.76
C THR A 413 5.25 -20.16 -47.08
N GLY A 414 4.23 -20.89 -47.54
CA GLY A 414 2.87 -20.83 -47.01
C GLY A 414 2.46 -22.16 -46.38
N GLN A 415 1.74 -22.09 -45.27
CA GLN A 415 1.12 -23.25 -44.61
C GLN A 415 -0.39 -23.24 -44.89
N VAL A 416 -0.95 -24.40 -45.28
CA VAL A 416 -2.38 -24.50 -45.57
C VAL A 416 -3.17 -24.58 -44.27
N LEU A 417 -3.92 -23.52 -43.95
CA LEU A 417 -4.89 -23.48 -42.87
C LEU A 417 -6.19 -24.15 -43.36
N PRO A 418 -6.54 -25.36 -42.89
CA PRO A 418 -7.71 -26.07 -43.40
C PRO A 418 -9.00 -25.33 -43.03
N ALA A 419 -10.06 -25.49 -43.83
CA ALA A 419 -11.40 -25.01 -43.51
C ALA A 419 -11.84 -25.49 -42.11
N ASN A 420 -12.21 -24.57 -41.21
CA ASN A 420 -12.53 -24.88 -39.80
C ASN A 420 -11.38 -25.60 -39.05
N GLY A 421 -10.16 -25.48 -39.56
CA GLY A 421 -8.96 -26.13 -39.06
C GLY A 421 -8.12 -25.19 -38.19
N ARG A 422 -6.99 -25.73 -37.73
CA ARG A 422 -6.02 -24.99 -36.92
C ARG A 422 -4.59 -25.26 -37.35
N ILE A 423 -3.76 -24.24 -37.25
CA ILE A 423 -2.30 -24.31 -37.36
C ILE A 423 -1.71 -23.73 -36.08
N THR A 424 -0.70 -24.39 -35.53
CA THR A 424 -0.03 -23.94 -34.32
C THR A 424 1.44 -23.66 -34.61
N GLN A 425 1.92 -22.50 -34.15
CA GLN A 425 3.32 -22.10 -34.23
C GLN A 425 3.79 -21.59 -32.87
N THR A 426 4.98 -22.03 -32.44
CA THR A 426 5.61 -21.56 -31.20
C THR A 426 6.73 -20.59 -31.53
N TYR A 427 6.73 -19.45 -30.86
CA TYR A 427 7.70 -18.36 -31.03
C TYR A 427 8.62 -18.37 -29.82
N ASP A 428 9.87 -18.78 -30.02
CA ASP A 428 10.88 -18.85 -28.97
C ASP A 428 11.80 -17.62 -28.98
N LEU A 429 12.82 -17.61 -28.12
CA LEU A 429 13.81 -16.54 -28.05
C LEU A 429 14.66 -16.38 -29.33
N THR A 430 14.68 -17.38 -30.21
CA THR A 430 15.42 -17.34 -31.48
C THR A 430 14.57 -16.83 -32.64
N SER A 431 13.27 -16.68 -32.43
CA SER A 431 12.33 -16.18 -33.42
C SER A 431 12.62 -14.71 -33.74
N PRO A 432 12.56 -14.28 -35.00
CA PRO A 432 12.77 -12.88 -35.39
C PRO A 432 11.80 -11.93 -34.67
N THR A 433 12.29 -10.77 -34.23
CA THR A 433 11.45 -9.70 -33.72
C THR A 433 10.61 -9.11 -34.86
N GLY A 434 9.28 -9.15 -34.73
CA GLY A 434 8.35 -8.60 -35.71
C GLY A 434 8.20 -9.49 -36.95
N GLN A 435 7.27 -10.43 -36.88
CA GLN A 435 6.86 -11.28 -37.99
C GLN A 435 5.45 -10.90 -38.45
N ASN A 436 5.28 -10.71 -39.75
CA ASN A 436 3.99 -10.36 -40.34
C ASN A 436 3.42 -11.57 -41.05
N TYR A 437 2.20 -11.93 -40.70
CA TYR A 437 1.50 -13.03 -41.32
C TYR A 437 0.41 -12.53 -42.25
N PHE A 438 0.36 -13.11 -43.43
CA PHE A 438 -0.62 -12.78 -44.45
C PHE A 438 -1.51 -13.99 -44.70
N VAL A 439 -2.82 -13.76 -44.75
CA VAL A 439 -3.78 -14.76 -45.24
C VAL A 439 -4.30 -14.31 -46.58
N TYR A 440 -4.11 -15.17 -47.57
CA TYR A 440 -4.59 -14.95 -48.92
C TYR A 440 -5.72 -15.93 -49.24
N ASP A 441 -6.80 -15.36 -49.76
CA ASP A 441 -7.80 -16.04 -50.58
C ASP A 441 -7.84 -15.35 -51.94
N ASN A 442 -8.40 -15.97 -52.97
CA ASN A 442 -8.44 -15.46 -54.35
C ASN A 442 -9.15 -14.08 -54.49
N VAL A 443 -9.63 -13.49 -53.39
CA VAL A 443 -10.46 -12.28 -53.35
C VAL A 443 -9.92 -11.20 -52.39
N THR A 444 -9.21 -11.55 -51.30
CA THR A 444 -8.77 -10.58 -50.27
C THR A 444 -7.43 -11.00 -49.65
N SER A 445 -6.63 -10.00 -49.24
CA SER A 445 -5.41 -10.16 -48.46
C SER A 445 -5.56 -9.47 -47.12
N GLU A 446 -5.40 -10.22 -46.03
CA GLU A 446 -5.40 -9.68 -44.67
C GLU A 446 -4.04 -9.91 -44.02
N GLU A 447 -3.62 -8.96 -43.19
CA GLU A 447 -2.36 -8.97 -42.49
C GLU A 447 -2.60 -8.99 -40.98
N ILE A 448 -1.88 -9.87 -40.28
CA ILE A 448 -1.68 -9.79 -38.83
C ILE A 448 -0.21 -9.54 -38.55
N ASN A 449 0.05 -8.51 -37.76
CA ASN A 449 1.40 -8.20 -37.29
C ASN A 449 1.62 -8.90 -35.94
N ILE A 450 2.62 -9.78 -35.87
CA ILE A 450 3.00 -10.49 -34.64
C ILE A 450 4.37 -9.99 -34.19
N LEU A 451 4.40 -9.25 -33.10
CA LEU A 451 5.63 -8.73 -32.52
C LEU A 451 6.04 -9.59 -31.31
N VAL A 452 7.10 -10.38 -31.47
CA VAL A 452 7.72 -11.10 -30.35
C VAL A 452 8.59 -10.11 -29.56
N GLU A 453 8.31 -9.92 -28.27
CA GLU A 453 9.15 -9.09 -27.40
C GLU A 453 10.24 -9.93 -26.74
N HIS A 454 11.52 -9.63 -27.01
CA HIS A 454 12.64 -10.21 -26.28
C HIS A 454 12.89 -9.39 -25.02
N ILE A 455 12.48 -9.89 -23.85
CA ILE A 455 12.53 -9.18 -22.56
C ILE A 455 13.52 -9.84 -21.60
#